data_AF-A0A8J7LCP9-F1
#
_entry.id   AF-A0A8J7LCP9-F1
#
_cell.length_a   1.000
_cell.length_b   1.000
_cell.length_c   1.000
_cell.angle_alpha   90.00
_cell.angle_beta   90.00
_cell.angle_gamma   90.00
#
_symmetry.space_group_name_H-M   'P 1'
#
loop_
_entity.id
_entity.type
_entity.pdbx_description
1 polymer ?
#
loop_
_entity_poly.entity_id
_entity_poly.type
_entity_poly.pdbx_seq_one_letter_code
_entity_poly.pdbx_strand_id
1 'polypeptide(L)'
;MESKLENISNSPKRRQILQTALTFMTGLTTTSFISFLRPKSTEKAQAIVVQRPNEFELKGKGTQIKYSILNDVPQLNYRTQKTFVRFNGDDISRLTTDIGTLVTVILSKPNPNVGGNIVKFSFLLPTINLPIGDGETAVQTQAVLTTEKTSGLIRRPIFGQFQSYETFILNGTARYR
;
A
#
# COMPACT_ATOMS: atom_id res chain seq x y z
N MET A 1 -24.13 70.54 -16.08
CA MET A 1 -23.77 71.28 -14.85
C MET A 1 -22.52 70.64 -14.28
N GLU A 2 -21.43 71.39 -14.32
CA GLU A 2 -20.12 71.11 -13.70
C GLU A 2 -20.16 71.27 -12.17
N SER A 3 -19.31 70.49 -11.50
CA SER A 3 -18.35 70.89 -10.44
C SER A 3 -17.50 69.63 -10.11
N LYS A 4 -16.21 69.46 -10.42
CA LYS A 4 -14.97 70.18 -10.00
C LYS A 4 -15.00 70.50 -8.48
N LEU A 5 -14.04 70.18 -7.61
CA LEU A 5 -12.62 69.83 -7.69
C LEU A 5 -12.16 69.14 -6.37
N GLU A 6 -11.20 68.24 -6.50
CA GLU A 6 -10.00 67.98 -5.68
C GLU A 6 -9.89 68.49 -4.22
N ASN A 7 -9.38 67.66 -3.29
CA ASN A 7 -7.96 67.75 -2.89
C ASN A 7 -7.46 66.52 -2.10
N ILE A 8 -6.17 66.27 -2.29
CA ILE A 8 -5.32 65.17 -1.84
C ILE A 8 -4.80 65.47 -0.43
N SER A 9 -4.59 64.44 0.41
CA SER A 9 -3.45 64.46 1.34
C SER A 9 -3.00 63.06 1.76
N ASN A 10 -1.70 62.86 1.63
CA ASN A 10 -0.91 61.66 1.80
C ASN A 10 -0.77 61.18 3.26
N SER A 11 -0.61 59.86 3.44
CA SER A 11 0.55 59.23 4.12
C SER A 11 0.18 57.96 4.91
N PRO A 12 0.86 56.82 4.66
CA PRO A 12 0.67 55.60 5.44
C PRO A 12 1.41 55.68 6.80
N LYS A 13 0.66 55.49 7.90
CA LYS A 13 1.21 55.36 9.25
C LYS A 13 2.15 54.14 9.34
N ARG A 14 3.43 54.45 9.39
CA ARG A 14 4.57 53.64 9.85
C ARG A 14 4.23 52.93 11.18
N ARG A 15 3.89 51.63 11.15
CA ARG A 15 3.82 50.81 12.37
C ARG A 15 5.25 50.46 12.79
N GLN A 16 5.76 51.17 13.78
CA GLN A 16 6.99 50.81 14.49
C GLN A 16 6.77 49.46 15.21
N ILE A 17 7.58 48.47 14.88
CA ILE A 17 7.67 47.21 15.63
C ILE A 17 8.55 47.49 16.84
N LEU A 18 7.97 47.42 18.04
CA LEU A 18 8.71 47.49 19.29
C LEU A 18 9.56 46.22 19.42
N GLN A 19 10.87 46.36 19.28
CA GLN A 19 11.85 45.34 19.65
C GLN A 19 11.95 45.32 21.17
N THR A 20 11.45 44.27 21.80
CA THR A 20 11.69 44.03 23.23
C THR A 20 12.92 43.15 23.34
N ALA A 21 14.07 43.74 23.70
CA ALA A 21 15.26 42.99 24.07
C ALA A 21 15.12 42.51 25.52
N LEU A 22 15.24 41.21 25.75
CA LEU A 22 15.28 40.64 27.10
C LEU A 22 16.74 40.36 27.45
N THR A 23 17.33 41.23 28.27
CA THR A 23 18.72 41.11 28.73
C THR A 23 18.76 40.30 30.02
N PHE A 24 19.30 39.09 29.99
CA PHE A 24 19.70 38.37 31.20
C PHE A 24 21.19 38.60 31.45
N MET A 25 21.51 39.30 32.55
CA MET A 25 22.87 39.47 33.05
C MET A 25 23.24 38.29 33.95
N THR A 26 23.95 37.31 33.39
CA THR A 26 24.76 36.37 34.17
C THR A 26 26.12 36.26 33.49
N GLY A 27 27.19 36.35 34.29
CA GLY A 27 28.54 36.71 33.86
C GLY A 27 29.13 35.95 32.67
N LEU A 28 29.91 36.71 31.89
CA LEU A 28 30.95 36.26 30.95
C LEU A 28 30.52 35.19 29.94
N THR A 29 29.72 35.58 28.95
CA THR A 29 29.95 35.37 27.51
C THR A 29 28.71 35.85 26.73
N THR A 30 28.87 36.91 25.95
CA THR A 30 27.83 37.51 25.12
C THR A 30 27.51 36.57 23.95
N THR A 31 26.39 35.85 23.99
CA THR A 31 25.87 35.14 22.81
C THR A 31 24.53 35.73 22.41
N SER A 32 24.58 36.67 21.47
CA SER A 32 23.39 37.22 20.83
C SER A 32 22.72 36.14 19.98
N PHE A 33 21.61 35.57 20.46
CA PHE A 33 20.74 34.76 19.61
C PHE A 33 19.92 35.72 18.74
N ILE A 34 20.39 35.97 17.51
CA ILE A 34 19.53 36.51 16.47
C ILE A 34 18.45 35.46 16.22
N SER A 35 17.25 35.72 16.74
CA SER A 35 16.06 34.97 16.36
C SER A 35 15.81 35.25 14.88
N PHE A 36 16.31 34.38 14.00
CA PHE A 36 15.85 34.31 12.64
C PHE A 36 14.37 33.92 12.69
N LEU A 37 13.48 34.90 12.58
CA LEU A 37 12.12 34.67 12.15
C LEU A 37 12.21 34.09 10.73
N ARG A 38 12.34 32.76 10.63
CA ARG A 38 12.12 32.05 9.37
C ARG A 38 10.71 32.40 8.94
N PRO A 39 10.50 33.06 7.78
CA PRO A 39 9.17 33.13 7.23
C PRO A 39 8.69 31.69 7.08
N LYS A 40 7.60 31.36 7.75
CA LYS A 40 6.92 30.07 7.60
C LYS A 40 6.54 29.99 6.13
N SER A 41 7.31 29.22 5.36
CA SER A 41 7.04 28.97 3.95
C SER A 41 5.59 28.53 3.85
N THR A 42 4.75 29.40 3.31
CA THR A 42 3.35 29.09 3.03
C THR A 42 3.31 28.54 1.62
N GLU A 43 4.10 27.49 1.38
CA GLU A 43 3.91 26.65 0.22
C GLU A 43 2.57 25.97 0.45
N LYS A 44 1.57 26.27 -0.39
CA LYS A 44 0.30 25.56 -0.37
C LYS A 44 0.64 24.08 -0.49
N ALA A 45 0.43 23.32 0.59
CA ALA A 45 0.57 21.88 0.55
C ALA A 45 -0.43 21.36 -0.49
N GLN A 46 0.07 21.05 -1.69
CA GLN A 46 -0.74 20.42 -2.71
C GLN A 46 -0.98 19.00 -2.23
N ALA A 47 -2.26 18.63 -2.07
CA ALA A 47 -2.60 17.26 -1.75
C ALA A 47 -2.15 16.36 -2.91
N ILE A 48 -1.15 15.50 -2.67
CA ILE A 48 -0.78 14.47 -3.64
C ILE A 48 -1.93 13.48 -3.62
N VAL A 49 -2.80 13.54 -4.63
CA VAL A 49 -3.86 12.57 -4.78
C VAL A 49 -3.23 11.29 -5.33
N VAL A 50 -3.40 10.19 -4.60
CA VAL A 50 -2.86 8.87 -4.92
C VAL A 50 -3.99 7.88 -5.14
N GLN A 51 -3.75 6.90 -6.01
CA GLN A 51 -4.66 5.78 -6.26
C GLN A 51 -4.00 4.46 -5.87
N ARG A 52 -4.80 3.43 -5.58
CA ARG A 52 -4.28 2.08 -5.28
C ARG A 52 -4.37 1.20 -6.52
N PRO A 53 -3.38 0.33 -6.79
CA PRO A 53 -3.47 -0.61 -7.90
C PRO A 53 -4.67 -1.56 -7.74
N ASN A 54 -5.33 -1.84 -8.86
CA ASN A 54 -6.40 -2.85 -8.96
C ASN A 54 -6.00 -4.02 -9.87
N GLU A 55 -4.81 -3.99 -10.47
CA GLU A 55 -4.25 -5.07 -11.29
C GLU A 55 -2.80 -5.37 -10.88
N PHE A 56 -2.47 -6.66 -10.81
CA PHE A 56 -1.16 -7.17 -10.46
C PHE A 56 -0.77 -8.32 -11.40
N GLU A 57 0.41 -8.20 -12.02
CA GLU A 57 1.02 -9.28 -12.80
C GLU A 57 2.30 -9.72 -12.10
N LEU A 58 2.28 -10.90 -11.48
CA LEU A 58 3.35 -11.40 -10.63
C LEU A 58 3.91 -12.72 -11.18
N LYS A 59 5.22 -12.95 -11.00
CA LYS A 59 5.89 -14.19 -11.38
C LYS A 59 6.96 -14.60 -10.37
N GLY A 60 7.12 -15.90 -10.17
CA GLY A 60 8.14 -16.48 -9.28
C GLY A 60 8.04 -17.99 -9.24
N LYS A 61 9.19 -18.68 -9.13
CA LYS A 61 9.26 -20.15 -9.03
C LYS A 61 8.42 -20.90 -10.08
N GLY A 62 8.50 -20.48 -11.35
CA GLY A 62 7.73 -21.09 -12.44
C GLY A 62 6.21 -20.87 -12.36
N THR A 63 5.75 -20.01 -11.44
CA THR A 63 4.36 -19.60 -11.26
C THR A 63 4.16 -18.20 -11.84
N GLN A 64 3.06 -18.00 -12.56
CA GLN A 64 2.57 -16.72 -13.05
C GLN A 64 1.18 -16.47 -12.47
N ILE A 65 0.97 -15.25 -11.99
CA ILE A 65 -0.25 -14.80 -11.34
C ILE A 65 -0.71 -13.52 -12.03
N LYS A 66 -1.98 -13.48 -12.41
CA LYS A 66 -2.66 -12.23 -12.74
C LYS A 66 -3.82 -12.06 -11.79
N TYR A 67 -3.74 -11.05 -10.94
CA TYR A 67 -4.78 -10.73 -9.98
C TYR A 67 -5.37 -9.36 -10.32
N SER A 68 -6.69 -9.25 -10.32
CA SER A 68 -7.36 -7.98 -10.51
C SER A 68 -8.63 -7.86 -9.67
N ILE A 69 -9.08 -6.63 -9.46
CA ILE A 69 -10.37 -6.33 -8.85
C ILE A 69 -11.14 -5.49 -9.88
N LEU A 70 -12.18 -6.08 -10.47
CA LEU A 70 -13.02 -5.42 -11.46
C LEU A 70 -14.43 -5.27 -10.88
N ASN A 71 -14.92 -4.04 -10.75
CA ASN A 71 -16.22 -3.75 -10.14
C ASN A 71 -16.40 -4.43 -8.77
N ASP A 72 -15.39 -4.31 -7.90
CA ASP A 72 -15.30 -4.96 -6.59
C ASP A 72 -15.27 -6.50 -6.59
N VAL A 73 -15.26 -7.14 -7.76
CA VAL A 73 -15.14 -8.59 -7.90
C VAL A 73 -13.68 -8.97 -8.12
N PRO A 74 -13.05 -9.73 -7.20
CA PRO A 74 -11.69 -10.20 -7.40
C PRO A 74 -11.64 -11.28 -8.48
N GLN A 75 -10.56 -11.28 -9.26
CA GLN A 75 -10.26 -12.29 -10.27
C GLN A 75 -8.80 -12.70 -10.13
N LEU A 76 -8.53 -14.00 -10.28
CA LEU A 76 -7.18 -14.55 -10.21
C LEU A 76 -6.95 -15.60 -11.29
N ASN A 77 -5.94 -15.40 -12.13
CA ASN A 77 -5.39 -16.44 -12.99
C ASN A 77 -4.10 -16.97 -12.35
N TYR A 78 -4.09 -18.25 -12.03
CA TYR A 78 -2.92 -18.96 -11.51
C TYR A 78 -2.40 -19.92 -12.58
N ARG A 79 -1.13 -19.79 -12.96
CA ARG A 79 -0.50 -20.61 -14.00
C ARG A 79 0.85 -21.13 -13.57
N THR A 80 1.09 -22.41 -13.81
CA THR A 80 2.40 -23.06 -13.76
C THR A 80 2.67 -23.77 -15.09
N GLN A 81 3.76 -24.53 -15.18
CA GLN A 81 4.01 -25.39 -16.33
C GLN A 81 2.97 -26.52 -16.48
N LYS A 82 2.37 -26.98 -15.38
CA LYS A 82 1.48 -28.15 -15.35
C LYS A 82 0.00 -27.79 -15.16
N THR A 83 -0.28 -26.57 -14.72
CA THR A 83 -1.61 -26.22 -14.20
C THR A 83 -1.98 -24.81 -14.65
N PHE A 84 -3.24 -24.64 -15.02
CA PHE A 84 -3.85 -23.34 -15.28
C PHE A 84 -5.24 -23.32 -14.65
N VAL A 85 -5.45 -22.45 -13.66
CA VAL A 85 -6.72 -22.34 -12.92
C VAL A 85 -7.13 -20.88 -12.85
N ARG A 86 -8.44 -20.64 -12.94
CA ARG A 86 -9.03 -19.31 -12.75
C ARG A 86 -9.93 -19.34 -11.53
N PHE A 87 -9.89 -18.27 -10.75
CA PHE A 87 -10.74 -18.04 -9.59
C PHE A 87 -11.44 -16.70 -9.73
N ASN A 88 -12.65 -16.59 -9.20
CA ASN A 88 -13.42 -15.35 -9.19
C ASN A 88 -14.21 -15.23 -7.88
N GLY A 89 -14.54 -13.99 -7.50
CA GLY A 89 -15.45 -13.72 -6.39
C GLY A 89 -15.12 -14.52 -5.12
N ASP A 90 -16.07 -15.35 -4.71
CA ASP A 90 -16.04 -16.10 -3.45
C ASP A 90 -15.00 -17.23 -3.41
N ASP A 91 -14.43 -17.63 -4.56
CA ASP A 91 -13.29 -18.56 -4.57
C ASP A 91 -12.01 -17.93 -4.01
N ILE A 92 -11.98 -16.60 -3.88
CA ILE A 92 -10.82 -15.81 -3.47
C ILE A 92 -11.07 -15.20 -2.10
N SER A 93 -10.40 -15.73 -1.09
CA SER A 93 -10.39 -15.13 0.25
C SER A 93 -9.41 -13.98 0.30
N ARG A 94 -9.82 -12.84 0.87
CA ARG A 94 -8.98 -11.66 1.10
C ARG A 94 -9.00 -11.28 2.56
N LEU A 95 -7.83 -11.14 3.16
CA LEU A 95 -7.67 -10.67 4.53
C LEU A 95 -6.75 -9.46 4.54
N THR A 96 -7.27 -8.30 4.93
CA THR A 96 -6.45 -7.11 5.17
C THR A 96 -5.69 -7.26 6.48
N THR A 97 -4.40 -6.94 6.43
CA THR A 97 -3.45 -7.01 7.55
C THR A 97 -2.61 -5.74 7.57
N ASP A 98 -1.83 -5.54 8.65
CA ASP A 98 -0.96 -4.36 8.77
C ASP A 98 0.18 -4.33 7.74
N ILE A 99 0.49 -5.47 7.13
CA ILE A 99 1.54 -5.59 6.09
C ILE A 99 0.98 -5.68 4.66
N GLY A 100 -0.32 -5.45 4.48
CA GLY A 100 -1.00 -5.51 3.18
C GLY A 100 -2.19 -6.47 3.17
N THR A 101 -2.62 -6.90 1.98
CA THR A 101 -3.76 -7.82 1.83
C THR A 101 -3.29 -9.22 1.48
N LEU A 102 -3.59 -10.20 2.33
CA LEU A 102 -3.36 -11.61 2.05
C LEU A 102 -4.48 -12.16 1.15
N VAL A 103 -4.13 -12.54 -0.07
CA VAL A 103 -5.05 -13.15 -1.03
C VAL A 103 -4.82 -14.66 -1.02
N THR A 104 -5.88 -15.45 -0.88
CA THR A 104 -5.80 -16.92 -0.76
C THR A 104 -6.81 -17.62 -1.64
N VAL A 105 -6.39 -18.68 -2.33
CA VAL A 105 -7.23 -19.59 -3.10
C VAL A 105 -6.92 -21.04 -2.78
N ILE A 106 -7.88 -21.94 -3.03
CA ILE A 106 -7.71 -23.39 -2.86
C ILE A 106 -7.37 -24.00 -4.23
N LEU A 107 -6.13 -24.46 -4.40
CA LEU A 107 -5.66 -25.09 -5.65
C LEU A 107 -6.11 -26.55 -5.78
N SER A 108 -6.25 -27.25 -4.66
CA SER A 108 -6.65 -28.66 -4.66
C SER A 108 -7.46 -28.98 -3.41
N LYS A 109 -8.46 -29.85 -3.57
CA LYS A 109 -9.28 -30.40 -2.50
C LYS A 109 -9.16 -31.93 -2.52
N PRO A 110 -9.25 -32.59 -1.36
CA PRO A 110 -9.27 -34.05 -1.27
C PRO A 110 -10.41 -34.62 -2.11
N ASN A 111 -10.11 -35.70 -2.83
CA ASN A 111 -11.13 -36.44 -3.55
C ASN A 111 -11.73 -37.51 -2.61
N PRO A 112 -13.06 -37.67 -2.53
CA PRO A 112 -13.69 -38.69 -1.67
C PRO A 112 -13.24 -40.13 -1.94
N ASN A 113 -12.89 -40.45 -3.20
CA ASN A 113 -12.58 -41.82 -3.65
C ASN A 113 -11.09 -42.15 -3.63
N VAL A 114 -10.21 -41.15 -3.79
CA VAL A 114 -8.75 -41.37 -3.83
C VAL A 114 -7.98 -40.66 -2.69
N GLY A 115 -8.68 -39.87 -1.87
CA GLY A 115 -8.06 -39.03 -0.84
C GLY A 115 -7.32 -37.83 -1.44
N GLY A 116 -6.35 -37.30 -0.71
CA GLY A 116 -5.51 -36.19 -1.15
C GLY A 116 -5.39 -35.08 -0.11
N ASN A 117 -4.47 -34.14 -0.35
CA ASN A 117 -4.26 -33.00 0.53
C ASN A 117 -5.08 -31.79 0.09
N ILE A 118 -5.40 -30.90 1.03
CA ILE A 118 -5.86 -29.56 0.68
C ILE A 118 -4.61 -28.74 0.36
N VAL A 119 -4.58 -28.10 -0.81
CA VAL A 119 -3.49 -27.21 -1.19
C VAL A 119 -4.04 -25.81 -1.35
N LYS A 120 -3.53 -24.86 -0.57
CA LYS A 120 -3.86 -23.44 -0.63
C LYS A 120 -2.69 -22.65 -1.18
N PHE A 121 -2.98 -21.70 -2.05
CA PHE A 121 -2.01 -20.73 -2.51
C PHE A 121 -2.39 -19.36 -1.94
N SER A 122 -1.45 -18.76 -1.23
CA SER A 122 -1.60 -17.44 -0.65
C SER A 122 -0.48 -16.52 -1.11
N PHE A 123 -0.76 -15.25 -1.33
CA PHE A 123 0.26 -14.24 -1.59
C PHE A 123 -0.14 -12.91 -0.96
N LEU A 124 0.86 -12.16 -0.52
CA LEU A 124 0.65 -10.86 0.09
C LEU A 124 0.63 -9.79 -1.00
N LEU A 125 -0.31 -8.87 -0.93
CA LEU A 125 -0.32 -7.65 -1.74
C LEU A 125 0.07 -6.48 -0.85
N PRO A 126 1.28 -5.90 -1.01
CA PRO A 126 1.69 -4.76 -0.21
C PRO A 126 0.81 -3.54 -0.52
N THR A 127 0.72 -2.62 0.44
CA THR A 127 0.06 -1.33 0.22
C THR A 127 0.92 -0.49 -0.71
N ILE A 128 0.41 -0.20 -1.91
CA ILE A 128 1.08 0.60 -2.94
C ILE A 128 0.22 1.82 -3.22
N ASN A 129 0.87 2.98 -3.26
CA ASN A 129 0.28 4.24 -3.73
C ASN A 129 0.87 4.55 -5.11
N LEU A 130 0.00 4.74 -6.09
CA LEU A 130 0.33 5.16 -7.44
C LEU A 130 -0.07 6.62 -7.64
N PRO A 131 0.65 7.39 -8.48
CA PRO A 131 0.16 8.67 -8.96
C PRO A 131 -1.14 8.48 -9.77
N ILE A 132 -2.01 9.48 -9.78
CA ILE A 132 -3.22 9.47 -10.62
C ILE A 132 -2.86 9.54 -12.11
N GLY A 133 -3.66 8.86 -12.94
CA GLY A 133 -3.49 8.78 -14.39
C GLY A 133 -3.05 7.36 -14.75
N ASP A 134 -1.81 7.22 -15.20
CA ASP A 134 -1.25 5.92 -15.61
C ASP A 134 0.03 5.61 -14.82
N GLY A 135 -0.15 5.31 -13.54
CA GLY A 135 0.92 4.81 -12.69
C GLY A 135 1.02 3.28 -12.79
N GLU A 136 2.18 2.77 -13.20
CA GLU A 136 2.60 1.41 -12.85
C GLU A 136 3.86 1.47 -11.99
N THR A 137 4.03 0.46 -11.14
CA THR A 137 5.27 0.33 -10.36
C THR A 137 5.68 -1.13 -10.24
N ALA A 138 6.98 -1.35 -10.09
CA ALA A 138 7.51 -2.66 -9.79
C ALA A 138 7.08 -3.07 -8.37
N VAL A 139 6.74 -4.35 -8.21
CA VAL A 139 6.37 -4.92 -6.91
C VAL A 139 7.14 -6.21 -6.69
N GLN A 140 7.60 -6.39 -5.46
CA GLN A 140 8.12 -7.63 -4.94
C GLN A 140 7.29 -8.02 -3.72
N THR A 141 6.93 -9.29 -3.63
CA THR A 141 6.15 -9.82 -2.50
C THR A 141 6.45 -11.30 -2.25
N GLN A 142 5.85 -11.86 -1.21
CA GLN A 142 5.97 -13.26 -0.82
C GLN A 142 4.70 -14.04 -1.14
N ALA A 143 4.89 -15.27 -1.57
CA ALA A 143 3.85 -16.28 -1.66
C ALA A 143 4.10 -17.41 -0.68
N VAL A 144 3.01 -18.06 -0.26
CA VAL A 144 3.00 -19.22 0.62
C VAL A 144 2.12 -20.29 -0.02
N LEU A 145 2.70 -21.44 -0.29
CA LEU A 145 1.95 -22.65 -0.62
C LEU A 145 1.76 -23.45 0.67
N THR A 146 0.50 -23.61 1.08
CA THR A 146 0.14 -24.38 2.27
C THR A 146 -0.42 -25.72 1.84
N THR A 147 0.16 -26.80 2.34
CA THR A 147 -0.38 -28.16 2.16
C THR A 147 -0.90 -28.67 3.50
N GLU A 148 -2.20 -28.92 3.56
CA GLU A 148 -2.86 -29.50 4.73
C GLU A 148 -3.04 -31.00 4.47
N LYS A 149 -2.33 -31.82 5.24
CA LYS A 149 -2.41 -33.28 5.12
C LYS A 149 -3.81 -33.72 5.50
N THR A 150 -4.49 -34.55 4.73
CA THR A 150 -5.73 -35.16 5.23
C THR A 150 -5.51 -36.62 5.60
N SER A 151 -6.34 -37.17 6.48
CA SER A 151 -6.26 -38.58 6.91
C SER A 151 -6.57 -39.58 5.79
N GLY A 152 -6.83 -39.09 4.57
CA GLY A 152 -7.14 -39.89 3.39
C GLY A 152 -8.37 -40.76 3.59
N LEU A 153 -8.45 -41.87 2.84
CA LEU A 153 -9.51 -42.86 2.98
C LEU A 153 -9.41 -43.66 4.29
N ILE A 154 -8.22 -43.72 4.90
CA ILE A 154 -7.87 -44.69 5.95
C ILE A 154 -8.28 -44.20 7.35
N ARG A 155 -8.86 -42.99 7.47
CA ARG A 155 -9.36 -42.39 8.73
C ARG A 155 -8.41 -42.54 9.91
N ARG A 156 -7.09 -42.45 9.68
CA ARG A 156 -6.10 -42.54 10.75
C ARG A 156 -5.87 -41.17 11.39
N PRO A 157 -5.67 -41.10 12.72
CA PRO A 157 -5.30 -39.85 13.38
C PRO A 157 -3.97 -39.33 12.81
N ILE A 158 -3.92 -38.03 12.49
CA ILE A 158 -2.68 -37.34 12.13
C ILE A 158 -2.17 -36.67 13.40
N PHE A 159 -0.99 -37.06 13.87
CA PHE A 159 -0.33 -36.46 15.03
C PHE A 159 0.71 -35.43 14.61
N GLY A 160 0.87 -34.36 15.40
CA GLY A 160 1.85 -33.30 15.17
C GLY A 160 1.38 -32.25 14.15
N GLN A 161 2.34 -31.68 13.41
CA GLN A 161 2.08 -30.58 12.47
C GLN A 161 1.29 -31.06 11.24
N PHE A 162 0.08 -30.54 11.09
CA PHE A 162 -0.86 -30.89 10.02
C PHE A 162 -0.59 -30.16 8.70
N GLN A 163 -0.04 -28.94 8.79
CA GLN A 163 0.20 -28.05 7.66
C GLN A 163 1.69 -27.90 7.38
N SER A 164 2.11 -28.09 6.15
CA SER A 164 3.44 -27.69 5.69
C SER A 164 3.37 -26.43 4.84
N TYR A 165 4.40 -25.61 4.93
CA TYR A 165 4.49 -24.33 4.24
C TYR A 165 5.71 -24.31 3.33
N GLU A 166 5.52 -23.80 2.12
CA GLU A 166 6.60 -23.49 1.20
C GLU A 166 6.47 -22.03 0.77
N THR A 167 7.53 -21.26 0.92
CA THR A 167 7.52 -19.83 0.59
C THR A 167 8.39 -19.53 -0.61
N PHE A 168 8.02 -18.52 -1.39
CA PHE A 168 8.84 -18.02 -2.49
C PHE A 168 8.49 -16.58 -2.86
N ILE A 169 9.48 -15.90 -3.44
CA ILE A 169 9.36 -14.52 -3.88
C ILE A 169 8.57 -14.46 -5.19
N LEU A 170 7.67 -13.49 -5.27
CA LEU A 170 7.00 -13.04 -6.48
C LEU A 170 7.51 -11.64 -6.85
N ASN A 171 7.87 -11.46 -8.12
CA ASN A 171 8.26 -10.15 -8.67
C ASN A 171 7.30 -9.80 -9.82
N GLY A 172 7.01 -8.52 -10.02
CA GLY A 172 6.06 -8.13 -11.04
C GLY A 172 5.75 -6.65 -11.09
N THR A 173 4.57 -6.33 -11.62
CA THR A 173 4.06 -4.96 -11.72
C THR A 173 2.68 -4.84 -11.10
N ALA A 174 2.43 -3.69 -10.48
CA ALA A 174 1.13 -3.26 -9.99
C ALA A 174 0.71 -2.01 -10.75
N ARG A 175 -0.54 -1.97 -11.22
CA ARG A 175 -1.09 -0.85 -12.00
C ARG A 175 -2.55 -0.61 -11.64
N TYR A 176 -3.05 0.57 -12.01
CA TYR A 176 -4.47 0.90 -11.92
C TYR A 176 -5.04 1.09 -13.33
N ARG A 177 -6.17 0.46 -13.62
CA ARG A 177 -6.88 0.56 -14.90
C ARG A 177 -8.39 0.66 -14.71
#